data_AF-A0AAJ6EVU6-F1
#
_entry.id   AF-A0AAJ6EVU6-F1
#
_cell.length_a   1.000
_cell.length_b   1.000
_cell.length_c   1.000
_cell.angle_alpha   90.00
_cell.angle_beta   90.00
_cell.angle_gamma   90.00
#
_symmetry.space_group_name_H-M   'P 1'
#
loop_
_entity.id
_entity.type
_entity.pdbx_description
1 polymer ?
#
loop_
_entity_poly.entity_id
_entity_poly.type
_entity_poly.pdbx_seq_one_letter_code
_entity_poly.pdbx_strand_id
1 'polypeptide(L)'
;MAGRSTEIVRKPRADAVRNRERVLEAAKAVFSAGGSEASLEAVARHAGVGIGTLYRHFPTREALYEAVYRREVEQLGDLAEQLENAPDPVEALRRWLRANVEFVATKKGMVAALALVAHGSTELHAYSFDRLTKAIGTLLARAVAAGEIRADISAEDVLRALIGMCYMHDQPGWQTTALRLLDVFVDGLRLRPAGRTEPTARSKPTGRSPSRKQTR
;
A
#
# COMPACT_ATOMS: atom_id res chain seq x y z
N MET A 1 19.25 19.25 -51.04
CA MET A 1 20.07 18.18 -50.42
C MET A 1 20.41 18.60 -49.01
N ALA A 2 20.06 17.74 -48.05
CA ALA A 2 20.50 17.64 -46.65
C ALA A 2 20.20 18.80 -45.68
N GLY A 3 19.20 18.57 -44.83
CA GLY A 3 18.93 19.34 -43.61
C GLY A 3 20.01 19.14 -42.55
N ARG A 4 20.34 20.22 -41.85
CA ARG A 4 21.15 20.16 -40.63
C ARG A 4 20.24 19.82 -39.45
N SER A 5 20.42 18.61 -38.93
CA SER A 5 19.87 18.17 -37.65
C SER A 5 20.33 19.11 -36.54
N THR A 6 19.39 19.77 -35.88
CA THR A 6 19.59 20.50 -34.64
C THR A 6 19.97 19.52 -33.53
N GLU A 7 21.22 19.59 -33.08
CA GLU A 7 21.71 18.88 -31.91
C GLU A 7 21.13 19.56 -30.66
N ILE A 8 20.12 18.92 -30.04
CA ILE A 8 19.46 19.43 -28.84
C ILE A 8 20.43 19.22 -27.67
N VAL A 9 21.23 20.23 -27.34
CA VAL A 9 22.00 20.28 -26.09
C VAL A 9 21.01 20.35 -24.92
N ARG A 10 20.63 19.19 -24.39
CA ARG A 10 19.82 19.12 -23.16
C ARG A 10 20.62 19.73 -22.00
N LYS A 11 19.95 20.62 -21.25
CA LYS A 11 20.53 21.39 -20.15
C LYS A 11 21.02 20.43 -19.04
N PRO A 12 22.28 20.52 -18.56
CA PRO A 12 22.89 19.56 -17.62
C PRO A 12 22.06 19.27 -16.36
N ARG A 13 21.31 20.26 -15.86
CA ARG A 13 20.41 20.12 -14.71
C ARG A 13 19.20 19.21 -14.99
N ALA A 14 18.62 19.30 -16.19
CA ALA A 14 17.46 18.48 -16.56
C ALA A 14 17.87 17.01 -16.75
N ASP A 15 19.09 16.76 -17.24
CA ASP A 15 19.63 15.41 -17.35
C ASP A 15 20.00 14.82 -16.00
N ALA A 16 20.57 15.63 -15.08
CA ALA A 16 20.85 15.19 -13.72
C ALA A 16 19.57 14.80 -12.95
N VAL A 17 18.48 15.55 -13.10
CA VAL A 17 17.17 15.23 -12.50
C VAL A 17 16.59 13.95 -13.11
N ARG A 18 16.57 13.83 -14.44
CA ARG A 18 16.11 12.60 -15.12
C ARG A 18 16.93 11.38 -14.73
N ASN A 19 18.24 11.55 -14.57
CA ASN A 19 19.12 10.47 -14.18
C ASN A 19 18.85 10.03 -12.73
N ARG A 20 18.63 10.99 -11.82
CA ARG A 20 18.22 10.73 -10.45
C ARG A 20 16.92 9.94 -10.39
N GLU A 21 15.88 10.37 -11.12
CA GLU A 21 14.60 9.66 -11.17
C GLU A 21 14.73 8.23 -11.72
N ARG A 22 15.53 8.04 -12.79
CA ARG A 22 15.82 6.71 -13.32
C ARG A 22 16.47 5.79 -12.29
N VAL A 23 17.41 6.32 -11.50
CA VAL A 23 18.05 5.55 -10.43
C VAL A 23 17.04 5.18 -9.35
N LEU A 24 16.13 6.09 -8.98
CA LEU A 24 15.12 5.81 -7.95
C LEU A 24 14.09 4.76 -8.41
N GLU A 25 13.62 4.82 -9.66
CA GLU A 25 12.76 3.76 -10.23
C GLU A 25 13.47 2.42 -10.30
N ALA A 26 14.73 2.41 -10.75
CA ALA A 26 15.52 1.19 -10.80
C ALA A 26 15.75 0.59 -9.41
N ALA A 27 16.00 1.44 -8.42
CA ALA A 27 16.18 1.03 -7.03
C ALA A 27 14.89 0.41 -6.47
N LYS A 28 13.73 1.02 -6.71
CA LYS A 28 12.43 0.44 -6.36
C LYS A 28 12.28 -0.97 -6.92
N ALA A 29 12.46 -1.14 -8.23
CA ALA A 29 12.30 -2.43 -8.90
C ALA A 29 13.27 -3.51 -8.38
N VAL A 30 14.54 -3.15 -8.15
CA VAL A 30 15.55 -4.07 -7.63
C VAL A 30 15.25 -4.46 -6.19
N PHE A 31 14.89 -3.51 -5.33
CA PHE A 31 14.64 -3.79 -3.92
C PHE A 31 13.30 -4.47 -3.69
N SER A 32 12.25 -4.19 -4.47
CA SER A 32 10.96 -4.85 -4.30
C SER A 32 10.99 -6.32 -4.73
N ALA A 33 11.81 -6.66 -5.74
CA ALA A 33 12.09 -8.04 -6.11
C ALA A 33 12.85 -8.81 -5.02
N GLY A 34 13.73 -8.13 -4.28
CA GLY A 34 14.49 -8.71 -3.17
C GLY A 34 15.49 -9.79 -3.59
N GLY A 35 15.95 -10.58 -2.61
CA GLY A 35 16.92 -11.66 -2.83
C GLY A 35 18.38 -11.21 -2.88
N SER A 36 19.29 -12.15 -3.19
CA SER A 36 20.74 -11.93 -3.20
C SER A 36 21.21 -10.90 -4.25
N GLU A 37 20.40 -10.66 -5.28
CA GLU A 37 20.71 -9.72 -6.36
C GLU A 37 20.35 -8.25 -6.01
N ALA A 38 19.71 -8.00 -4.87
CA ALA A 38 19.30 -6.68 -4.42
C ALA A 38 20.50 -5.81 -3.97
N SER A 39 21.31 -5.39 -4.92
CA SER A 39 22.59 -4.68 -4.74
C SER A 39 22.61 -3.32 -5.45
N LEU A 40 23.51 -2.42 -5.05
CA LEU A 40 23.66 -1.12 -5.71
C LEU A 40 24.18 -1.28 -7.15
N GLU A 41 24.97 -2.32 -7.40
CA GLU A 41 25.45 -2.71 -8.72
C GLU A 41 24.27 -3.11 -9.63
N ALA A 42 23.31 -3.88 -9.10
CA ALA A 42 22.09 -4.21 -9.81
C ALA A 42 21.24 -2.96 -10.09
N VAL A 43 21.13 -2.03 -9.13
CA VAL A 43 20.46 -0.74 -9.34
C VAL A 43 21.11 0.07 -10.46
N ALA A 44 22.44 0.24 -10.42
CA ALA A 44 23.18 1.00 -11.44
C ALA A 44 22.99 0.39 -12.83
N ARG A 45 23.10 -0.94 -12.94
CA ARG A 45 22.88 -1.70 -14.17
C ARG A 45 21.44 -1.55 -14.68
N HIS A 46 20.44 -1.69 -13.81
CA HIS A 46 19.02 -1.54 -14.19
C HIS A 46 18.68 -0.10 -14.58
N ALA A 47 19.28 0.89 -13.92
CA ALA A 47 19.14 2.30 -14.25
C ALA A 47 19.89 2.69 -15.54
N GLY A 48 20.78 1.84 -16.06
CA GLY A 48 21.63 2.14 -17.21
C GLY A 48 22.67 3.23 -16.93
N VAL A 49 23.20 3.27 -15.70
CA VAL A 49 24.21 4.25 -15.25
C VAL A 49 25.44 3.55 -14.70
N GLY A 50 26.61 4.20 -14.77
CA GLY A 50 27.80 3.70 -14.09
C GLY A 50 27.67 3.81 -12.56
N ILE A 51 28.30 2.89 -11.83
CA ILE A 51 28.28 2.88 -10.35
C ILE A 51 28.83 4.19 -9.75
N GLY A 52 29.85 4.79 -10.38
CA GLY A 52 30.35 6.12 -9.99
C GLY A 52 29.34 7.25 -10.18
N THR A 53 28.45 7.16 -11.18
CA THR A 53 27.36 8.13 -11.39
C THR A 53 26.28 7.97 -10.32
N LEU A 54 25.98 6.73 -9.90
CA LEU A 54 25.09 6.48 -8.78
C LEU A 54 25.63 7.14 -7.51
N TYR A 55 26.90 6.89 -7.15
CA TYR A 55 27.51 7.50 -5.97
C TYR A 55 27.62 9.03 -6.02
N ARG A 56 27.71 9.63 -7.22
CA ARG A 56 27.62 11.10 -7.36
C ARG A 56 26.25 11.66 -6.97
N HIS A 57 25.17 10.91 -7.19
CA HIS A 57 23.81 11.32 -6.82
C HIS A 57 23.42 10.90 -5.40
N PHE A 58 23.99 9.79 -4.93
CA PHE A 58 23.72 9.17 -3.64
C PHE A 58 25.05 8.74 -3.02
N PRO A 59 25.73 9.64 -2.27
CA PRO A 59 27.07 9.40 -1.76
C PRO A 59 27.19 8.17 -0.87
N THR A 60 26.10 7.76 -0.23
CA THR A 60 26.02 6.54 0.58
C THR A 60 24.81 5.69 0.20
N ARG A 61 24.83 4.42 0.63
CA ARG A 61 23.70 3.50 0.46
C ARG A 61 22.45 4.02 1.17
N GLU A 62 22.64 4.53 2.38
CA GLU A 62 21.59 5.11 3.22
C GLU A 62 20.96 6.32 2.52
N ALA A 63 21.76 7.16 1.85
CA ALA A 63 21.25 8.30 1.07
C ALA A 63 20.38 7.86 -0.11
N LEU A 64 20.72 6.76 -0.79
CA LEU A 64 19.85 6.16 -1.80
C LEU A 64 18.56 5.63 -1.16
N TYR A 65 18.66 4.96 -0.02
CA TYR A 65 17.52 4.27 0.58
C TYR A 65 16.53 5.26 1.18
N GLU A 66 17.02 6.32 1.83
CA GLU A 66 16.19 7.44 2.27
C GLU A 66 15.47 8.09 1.08
N ALA A 67 16.17 8.30 -0.03
CA ALA A 67 15.57 8.91 -1.22
C ALA A 67 14.49 8.00 -1.86
N VAL A 68 14.74 6.69 -1.95
CA VAL A 68 13.74 5.71 -2.42
C VAL A 68 12.56 5.70 -1.47
N TYR A 69 12.79 5.58 -0.15
CA TYR A 69 11.74 5.52 0.84
C TYR A 69 10.85 6.77 0.83
N ARG A 70 11.45 7.97 0.80
CA ARG A 70 10.73 9.24 0.73
C ARG A 70 9.87 9.33 -0.52
N ARG A 71 10.45 8.97 -1.67
CA ARG A 71 9.75 8.97 -2.96
C ARG A 71 8.56 8.00 -2.96
N GLU A 72 8.72 6.79 -2.43
CA GLU A 72 7.62 5.83 -2.37
C GLU A 72 6.47 6.33 -1.48
N VAL A 73 6.79 6.98 -0.35
CA VAL A 73 5.80 7.59 0.55
C VAL A 73 5.09 8.76 -0.13
N GLU A 74 5.82 9.58 -0.89
CA GLU A 74 5.25 10.65 -1.72
C GLU A 74 4.30 10.08 -2.78
N GLN A 75 4.73 9.04 -3.53
CA GLN A 75 3.89 8.38 -4.53
C GLN A 75 2.61 7.79 -3.94
N LEU A 76 2.65 7.26 -2.72
CA LEU A 76 1.44 6.79 -2.02
C LEU A 76 0.53 7.94 -1.61
N GLY A 77 1.09 9.08 -1.21
CA GLY A 77 0.33 10.31 -0.98
C GLY A 77 -0.39 10.77 -2.25
N ASP A 78 0.37 10.93 -3.34
CA ASP A 78 -0.15 11.35 -4.63
C ASP A 78 -1.21 10.37 -5.18
N LEU A 79 -1.03 9.07 -4.94
CA LEU A 79 -2.02 8.07 -5.31
C LEU A 79 -3.32 8.23 -4.52
N ALA A 80 -3.27 8.56 -3.24
CA ALA A 80 -4.49 8.83 -2.46
C ALA A 80 -5.24 10.04 -3.00
N GLU A 81 -4.53 11.12 -3.35
CA GLU A 81 -5.13 12.32 -3.95
C GLU A 81 -5.79 12.00 -5.31
N GLN A 82 -5.13 11.21 -6.16
CA GLN A 82 -5.69 10.76 -7.44
C GLN A 82 -6.94 9.89 -7.27
N LEU A 83 -6.99 9.09 -6.20
CA LEU A 83 -8.09 8.18 -5.90
C LEU A 83 -9.21 8.84 -5.10
N GLU A 84 -9.01 10.07 -4.61
CA GLU A 84 -9.99 10.79 -3.79
C GLU A 84 -11.33 10.89 -4.48
N ASN A 85 -11.36 11.02 -5.81
CA ASN A 85 -12.57 11.19 -6.62
C ASN A 85 -12.97 9.96 -7.43
N ALA A 86 -12.38 8.79 -7.15
CA ALA A 86 -12.69 7.56 -7.87
C ALA A 86 -14.18 7.15 -7.67
N PRO A 87 -14.87 6.66 -8.72
CA PRO A 87 -16.30 6.34 -8.65
C PRO A 87 -16.66 5.31 -7.57
N ASP A 88 -15.82 4.29 -7.37
CA ASP A 88 -15.98 3.27 -6.33
C ASP A 88 -14.99 3.58 -5.18
N PRO A 89 -15.47 4.05 -4.01
CA PRO A 89 -14.61 4.42 -2.90
C PRO A 89 -13.97 3.21 -2.21
N VAL A 90 -14.59 2.03 -2.26
CA VAL A 90 -14.00 0.81 -1.68
C VAL A 90 -12.90 0.27 -2.57
N GLU A 91 -13.07 0.30 -3.88
CA GLU A 91 -12.01 -0.05 -4.83
C GLU A 91 -10.85 0.95 -4.78
N ALA A 92 -11.14 2.23 -4.58
CA ALA A 92 -10.11 3.25 -4.33
C ALA A 92 -9.25 2.90 -3.11
N LEU A 93 -9.88 2.60 -1.97
CA LEU A 93 -9.20 2.16 -0.77
C LEU A 93 -8.38 0.87 -1.02
N ARG A 94 -8.98 -0.13 -1.68
CA ARG A 94 -8.32 -1.39 -2.03
C ARG A 94 -7.07 -1.16 -2.88
N ARG A 95 -7.17 -0.34 -3.92
CA ARG A 95 -6.04 -0.01 -4.81
C ARG A 95 -4.90 0.67 -4.05
N TRP A 96 -5.22 1.60 -3.16
CA TRP A 96 -4.22 2.26 -2.33
C TRP A 96 -3.53 1.31 -1.36
N LEU A 97 -4.29 0.42 -0.71
CA LEU A 97 -3.75 -0.60 0.20
C LEU A 97 -2.85 -1.60 -0.53
N ARG A 98 -3.22 -2.01 -1.76
CA ARG A 98 -2.37 -2.88 -2.60
C ARG A 98 -1.05 -2.19 -2.97
N ALA A 99 -1.08 -0.90 -3.30
CA ALA A 99 0.14 -0.13 -3.57
C ALA A 99 1.05 -0.04 -2.33
N ASN A 100 0.47 0.02 -1.12
CA ASN A 100 1.25 -0.02 0.11
C ASN A 100 1.94 -1.38 0.34
N VAL A 101 1.37 -2.50 -0.12
CA VAL A 101 2.05 -3.81 -0.05
C VAL A 101 3.36 -3.78 -0.86
N GLU A 102 3.35 -3.15 -2.04
CA GLU A 102 4.55 -2.98 -2.88
C GLU A 102 5.60 -2.08 -2.21
N PHE A 103 5.15 -1.00 -1.56
CA PHE A 103 6.03 -0.16 -0.75
C PHE A 103 6.69 -0.95 0.39
N VAL A 104 5.92 -1.77 1.11
CA VAL A 104 6.47 -2.63 2.17
C VAL A 104 7.46 -3.64 1.61
N ALA A 105 7.22 -4.18 0.40
CA ALA A 105 8.16 -5.07 -0.26
C ALA A 105 9.49 -4.38 -0.57
N THR A 106 9.43 -3.19 -1.17
CA THR A 106 10.61 -2.34 -1.42
C THR A 106 11.37 -2.07 -0.12
N LYS A 107 10.65 -1.72 0.96
CA LYS A 107 11.24 -1.51 2.29
C LYS A 107 11.93 -2.77 2.82
N LYS A 108 11.29 -3.93 2.74
CA LYS A 108 11.85 -5.21 3.20
C LYS A 108 13.14 -5.54 2.45
N GLY A 109 13.18 -5.36 1.12
CA GLY A 109 14.39 -5.56 0.33
C GLY A 109 15.52 -4.60 0.69
N MET A 110 15.21 -3.33 0.92
CA MET A 110 16.19 -2.35 1.42
C MET A 110 16.72 -2.75 2.81
N VAL A 111 15.85 -3.14 3.75
CA VAL A 111 16.28 -3.57 5.09
C VAL A 111 17.16 -4.82 5.01
N ALA A 112 16.81 -5.80 4.18
CA ALA A 112 17.64 -6.98 3.97
C ALA A 112 19.01 -6.60 3.39
N ALA A 113 19.05 -5.68 2.42
CA ALA A 113 20.29 -5.20 1.84
C ALA A 113 21.14 -4.36 2.84
N LEU A 114 20.52 -3.60 3.75
CA LEU A 114 21.18 -2.85 4.83
C LEU A 114 21.65 -3.75 5.97
N ALA A 115 20.93 -4.80 6.33
CA ALA A 115 21.32 -5.72 7.40
C ALA A 115 22.68 -6.38 7.12
N LEU A 116 23.04 -6.49 5.84
CA LEU A 116 24.37 -6.91 5.40
C LEU A 116 25.49 -5.87 5.70
N VAL A 117 25.16 -4.62 6.05
CA VAL A 117 26.11 -3.48 6.14
C VAL A 117 25.92 -2.53 7.38
N ALA A 118 24.84 -2.67 8.16
CA ALA A 118 24.51 -1.97 9.42
C ALA A 118 24.15 -0.46 9.37
N HIS A 119 23.12 -0.11 10.17
CA HIS A 119 22.57 1.22 10.56
C HIS A 119 21.50 1.90 9.66
N GLY A 120 20.47 2.49 10.29
CA GLY A 120 19.37 3.25 9.67
C GLY A 120 18.63 4.16 10.67
N SER A 121 17.90 5.18 10.21
CA SER A 121 17.36 6.29 11.03
C SER A 121 15.86 6.16 11.39
N THR A 122 15.49 6.61 12.61
CA THR A 122 14.16 6.43 13.22
C THR A 122 13.14 7.52 12.84
N GLU A 123 13.58 8.77 12.61
CA GLU A 123 12.69 9.93 12.37
C GLU A 123 11.90 9.83 11.05
N LEU A 124 12.54 9.30 10.02
CA LEU A 124 11.94 9.11 8.70
C LEU A 124 10.72 8.17 8.78
N HIS A 125 10.77 7.15 9.64
CA HIS A 125 9.65 6.24 9.85
C HIS A 125 8.43 6.92 10.50
N ALA A 126 8.65 7.83 11.45
CA ALA A 126 7.56 8.54 12.13
C ALA A 126 6.84 9.49 11.17
N TYR A 127 7.59 10.27 10.39
CA TYR A 127 7.03 11.15 9.35
C TYR A 127 6.18 10.38 8.34
N SER A 128 6.69 9.24 7.87
CA SER A 128 5.98 8.42 6.89
C SER A 128 4.73 7.76 7.46
N PHE A 129 4.75 7.36 8.73
CA PHE A 129 3.56 6.79 9.37
C PHE A 129 2.40 7.81 9.42
N ASP A 130 2.67 9.05 9.83
CA ASP A 130 1.67 10.12 9.86
C ASP A 130 1.11 10.40 8.44
N ARG A 131 2.00 10.51 7.44
CA ARG A 131 1.59 10.77 6.05
C ARG A 131 0.72 9.65 5.46
N LEU A 132 1.10 8.39 5.68
CA LEU A 132 0.32 7.23 5.23
C LEU A 132 -1.02 7.12 5.97
N THR A 133 -1.05 7.43 7.27
CA THR A 133 -2.29 7.45 8.06
C THR A 133 -3.26 8.52 7.56
N LYS A 134 -2.77 9.71 7.21
CA LYS A 134 -3.58 10.76 6.59
C LYS A 134 -4.13 10.34 5.23
N ALA A 135 -3.28 9.78 4.37
CA ALA A 135 -3.66 9.34 3.04
C ALA A 135 -4.77 8.28 3.07
N ILE A 136 -4.63 7.24 3.90
CA ILE A 136 -5.67 6.23 4.04
C ILE A 136 -6.92 6.77 4.73
N GLY A 137 -6.77 7.71 5.66
CA GLY A 137 -7.88 8.37 6.34
C GLY A 137 -8.85 9.05 5.37
N THR A 138 -8.34 9.74 4.35
CA THR A 138 -9.17 10.38 3.32
C THR A 138 -10.00 9.35 2.54
N LEU A 139 -9.38 8.26 2.09
CA LEU A 139 -10.06 7.20 1.33
C LEU A 139 -11.08 6.44 2.19
N LEU A 140 -10.71 6.14 3.44
CA LEU A 140 -11.59 5.48 4.40
C LEU A 140 -12.82 6.34 4.73
N ALA A 141 -12.61 7.64 4.99
CA ALA A 141 -13.69 8.57 5.29
C ALA A 141 -14.71 8.66 4.13
N ARG A 142 -14.25 8.65 2.89
CA ARG A 142 -15.12 8.61 1.71
C ARG A 142 -15.94 7.33 1.63
N ALA A 143 -15.31 6.17 1.85
CA ALA A 143 -16.02 4.88 1.83
C ALA A 143 -17.05 4.75 2.98
N VAL A 144 -16.76 5.34 4.14
CA VAL A 144 -17.71 5.45 5.26
C VAL A 144 -18.85 6.40 4.91
N ALA A 145 -18.55 7.58 4.34
CA ALA A 145 -19.57 8.56 3.93
C ALA A 145 -20.51 8.02 2.83
N ALA A 146 -20.01 7.14 1.97
CA ALA A 146 -20.80 6.42 0.97
C ALA A 146 -21.70 5.32 1.58
N GLY A 147 -21.54 4.99 2.86
CA GLY A 147 -22.27 3.90 3.52
C GLY A 147 -21.83 2.51 3.06
N GLU A 148 -20.61 2.39 2.52
CA GLU A 148 -20.10 1.12 2.00
C GLU A 148 -19.16 0.41 2.98
N ILE A 149 -18.53 1.15 3.91
CA ILE A 149 -17.62 0.62 4.93
C ILE A 149 -18.11 1.00 6.35
N ARG A 150 -17.89 0.10 7.30
CA ARG A 150 -18.14 0.32 8.74
C ARG A 150 -17.33 1.48 9.32
N ALA A 151 -17.92 2.26 10.23
CA ALA A 151 -17.33 3.49 10.78
C ALA A 151 -16.53 3.31 12.09
N ASP A 152 -16.47 2.09 12.63
CA ASP A 152 -15.86 1.77 13.92
C ASP A 152 -14.41 1.27 13.81
N ILE A 153 -13.76 1.48 12.66
CA ILE A 153 -12.34 1.21 12.47
C ILE A 153 -11.59 2.50 12.13
N SER A 154 -10.46 2.73 12.80
CA SER A 154 -9.63 3.91 12.55
C SER A 154 -8.69 3.71 11.35
N ALA A 155 -8.28 4.82 10.72
CA ALA A 155 -7.23 4.82 9.70
C ALA A 155 -5.93 4.17 10.19
N GLU A 156 -5.59 4.40 11.45
CA GLU A 156 -4.42 3.83 12.10
C GLU A 156 -4.54 2.31 12.25
N ASP A 157 -5.69 1.79 12.65
CA ASP A 157 -5.92 0.34 12.77
C ASP A 157 -5.89 -0.36 11.41
N VAL A 158 -6.43 0.27 10.37
CA VAL A 158 -6.32 -0.25 9.00
C VAL A 158 -4.85 -0.31 8.56
N LEU A 159 -4.07 0.74 8.81
CA LEU A 159 -2.65 0.76 8.48
C LEU A 159 -1.84 -0.28 9.28
N ARG A 160 -2.14 -0.44 10.58
CA ARG A 160 -1.53 -1.47 11.44
C ARG A 160 -1.89 -2.88 10.98
N ALA A 161 -3.14 -3.12 10.59
CA ALA A 161 -3.58 -4.40 10.06
C ALA A 161 -2.82 -4.77 8.78
N LEU A 162 -2.65 -3.80 7.87
CA LEU A 162 -1.84 -3.97 6.66
C LEU A 162 -0.40 -4.33 6.99
N ILE A 163 0.25 -3.56 7.88
CA ILE A 163 1.63 -3.84 8.30
C ILE A 163 1.72 -5.23 8.93
N GLY A 164 0.78 -5.59 9.82
CA GLY A 164 0.68 -6.93 10.39
C GLY A 164 0.62 -8.02 9.33
N MET A 165 -0.25 -7.87 8.32
CA MET A 165 -0.37 -8.82 7.20
C MET A 165 0.93 -8.95 6.40
N CYS A 166 1.66 -7.86 6.18
CA CYS A 166 2.92 -7.89 5.46
C CYS A 166 4.07 -8.53 6.25
N TYR A 167 4.07 -8.45 7.58
CA TYR A 167 5.15 -8.96 8.45
C TYR A 167 4.81 -10.28 9.16
N MET A 168 3.60 -10.81 9.00
CA MET A 168 3.19 -12.08 9.61
C MET A 168 4.01 -13.28 9.12
N HIS A 169 4.58 -13.20 7.91
CA HIS A 169 5.31 -14.31 7.29
C HIS A 169 6.45 -13.77 6.40
N ASP A 170 7.67 -14.26 6.64
CA ASP A 170 8.88 -13.79 5.93
C ASP A 170 9.40 -14.77 4.86
N GLN A 171 8.64 -15.80 4.49
CA GLN A 171 9.04 -16.74 3.42
C GLN A 171 8.67 -16.20 2.02
N PRO A 172 9.25 -16.79 0.94
CA PRO A 172 8.83 -16.52 -0.42
C PRO A 172 7.30 -16.64 -0.61
N GLY A 173 6.71 -15.73 -1.40
CA GLY A 173 5.27 -15.69 -1.62
C GLY A 173 4.45 -14.96 -0.55
N TRP A 174 5.09 -14.29 0.41
CA TRP A 174 4.39 -13.48 1.42
C TRP A 174 3.52 -12.38 0.80
N GLN A 175 3.94 -11.75 -0.31
CA GLN A 175 3.16 -10.70 -0.99
C GLN A 175 1.81 -11.23 -1.46
N THR A 176 1.78 -12.40 -2.11
CA THR A 176 0.55 -13.06 -2.55
C THR A 176 -0.38 -13.35 -1.37
N THR A 177 0.19 -13.80 -0.25
CA THR A 177 -0.60 -14.05 0.96
C THR A 177 -1.14 -12.76 1.56
N ALA A 178 -0.31 -11.72 1.66
CA ALA A 178 -0.70 -10.41 2.18
C ALA A 178 -1.81 -9.77 1.32
N LEU A 179 -1.71 -9.85 -0.01
CA LEU A 179 -2.74 -9.34 -0.93
C LEU A 179 -4.06 -10.09 -0.78
N ARG A 180 -4.02 -11.43 -0.63
CA ARG A 180 -5.23 -12.22 -0.39
C ARG A 180 -5.88 -11.89 0.96
N LEU A 181 -5.08 -11.76 2.02
CA LEU A 181 -5.60 -11.40 3.35
C LEU A 181 -6.13 -9.96 3.36
N LEU A 182 -5.49 -9.06 2.63
CA LEU A 182 -5.96 -7.70 2.42
C LEU A 182 -7.34 -7.68 1.75
N ASP A 183 -7.56 -8.50 0.72
CA ASP A 183 -8.87 -8.60 0.08
C ASP A 183 -9.96 -9.07 1.06
N VAL A 184 -9.67 -10.14 1.81
CA VAL A 184 -10.58 -10.65 2.85
C VAL A 184 -10.85 -9.58 3.91
N PHE A 185 -9.83 -8.83 4.31
CA PHE A 185 -9.94 -7.76 5.29
C PHE A 185 -10.84 -6.63 4.76
N VAL A 186 -10.59 -6.12 3.55
CA VAL A 186 -11.41 -5.06 2.92
C VAL A 186 -12.85 -5.53 2.73
N ASP A 187 -13.07 -6.78 2.32
CA ASP A 187 -14.41 -7.34 2.19
C ASP A 187 -15.12 -7.48 3.54
N GLY A 188 -14.37 -7.75 4.62
CA GLY A 188 -14.88 -7.77 5.99
C GLY A 188 -15.22 -6.38 6.56
N LEU A 189 -14.69 -5.31 5.97
CA LEU A 189 -15.04 -3.92 6.32
C LEU A 189 -16.34 -3.46 5.65
N ARG A 190 -16.76 -4.12 4.57
CA ARG A 190 -17.95 -3.73 3.82
C ARG A 190 -19.21 -3.88 4.67
N LEU A 191 -20.07 -2.86 4.65
CA LEU A 191 -21.42 -2.98 5.18
C LEU A 191 -22.20 -3.94 4.26
N ARG A 192 -22.67 -5.04 4.83
CA ARG A 192 -23.64 -5.88 4.12
C ARG A 192 -24.95 -5.10 4.03
N PRO A 193 -25.62 -5.07 2.86
CA PRO A 193 -27.00 -4.63 2.81
C PRO A 193 -27.74 -5.45 3.86
N ALA A 194 -28.44 -4.79 4.78
CA ALA A 194 -29.32 -5.49 5.70
C ALA A 194 -30.27 -6.31 4.82
N GLY A 195 -30.03 -7.63 4.75
CA GLY A 195 -30.96 -8.53 4.12
C GLY A 195 -32.31 -8.23 4.75
N ARG A 196 -33.32 -7.96 3.92
CA ARG A 196 -34.71 -7.76 4.34
C ARG A 196 -34.95 -8.69 5.52
N THR A 197 -35.16 -8.14 6.71
CA THR A 197 -35.70 -8.88 7.83
C THR A 197 -36.97 -9.53 7.32
N GLU A 198 -36.93 -10.83 7.04
CA GLU A 198 -38.14 -11.62 6.86
C GLU A 198 -38.99 -11.37 8.09
N PRO A 199 -40.27 -10.97 7.95
CA PRO A 199 -41.15 -10.83 9.09
C PRO A 199 -41.22 -12.18 9.79
N THR A 200 -40.59 -12.27 10.97
CA THR A 200 -40.66 -13.42 11.86
C THR A 200 -42.12 -13.81 11.97
N ALA A 201 -42.50 -14.95 11.38
CA ALA A 201 -43.85 -15.45 11.43
C ALA A 201 -44.23 -15.61 12.90
N ARG A 202 -45.14 -14.76 13.39
CA ARG A 202 -45.77 -14.91 14.69
C ARG A 202 -46.33 -16.33 14.77
N SER A 203 -45.73 -17.15 15.62
CA SER A 203 -46.33 -18.39 16.09
C SER A 203 -47.70 -18.04 16.68
N LYS A 204 -48.77 -18.58 16.08
CA LYS A 204 -50.10 -18.56 16.68
C LYS A 204 -50.03 -19.32 18.00
N PRO A 205 -50.55 -18.78 19.12
CA PRO A 205 -50.72 -19.57 20.32
C PRO A 205 -51.84 -20.57 20.05
N THR A 206 -51.52 -21.86 20.06
CA THR A 206 -52.51 -22.92 20.04
C THR A 206 -53.36 -22.82 21.31
N GLY A 207 -54.63 -22.44 21.11
CA GLY A 207 -55.62 -22.30 22.15
C GLY A 207 -55.80 -23.59 22.94
N ARG A 208 -55.61 -23.48 24.25
CA ARG A 208 -56.01 -24.46 25.24
C ARG A 208 -57.53 -24.33 25.41
N SER A 209 -58.31 -25.25 24.85
CA SER A 209 -59.73 -25.37 25.20
C SER A 209 -59.93 -26.30 26.40
N PRO A 210 -60.76 -25.94 27.38
CA PRO A 210 -61.08 -26.76 28.53
C PRO A 210 -62.31 -27.63 28.24
N SER A 211 -62.36 -28.85 28.80
CA SER A 211 -63.66 -29.43 29.16
C SER A 211 -63.50 -30.44 30.30
N ARG A 212 -64.17 -30.13 31.41
CA ARG A 212 -64.38 -30.97 32.57
C ARG A 212 -65.90 -31.11 32.74
N LYS A 213 -66.31 -32.30 33.21
CA LYS A 213 -67.66 -32.82 33.55
C LYS A 213 -68.25 -33.67 32.41
N GLN A 214 -68.68 -34.90 32.66
CA GLN A 214 -69.67 -35.29 33.68
C GLN A 214 -69.41 -36.63 34.37
N THR A 215 -69.85 -36.65 35.61
CA THR A 215 -70.06 -37.75 36.54
C THR A 215 -71.27 -38.62 36.13
N ARG A 216 -71.15 -39.94 36.23
CA ARG A 216 -72.14 -40.80 36.90
C ARG A 216 -71.54 -42.16 37.25
#